data_AF-A0A8H7PRA8-F1
#
_entry.id   AF-A0A8H7PRA8-F1
#
_cell.length_a   1.000
_cell.length_b   1.000
_cell.length_c   1.000
_cell.angle_alpha   90.00
_cell.angle_beta   90.00
_cell.angle_gamma   90.00
#
_symmetry.space_group_name_H-M   'P 1'
#
loop_
_entity.id
_entity.type
_entity.pdbx_description
1 polymer ?
#
loop_
_entity_poly.entity_id
_entity_poly.type
_entity_poly.pdbx_seq_one_letter_code
_entity_poly.pdbx_strand_id
1 'polypeptide(L)'
;THLDTEDVATIDGEGRLILSLQKESYEAFGLEGKAAKFASKGQRYIVVLDLSKPSFRPGSKIYDRAKWCIENNLSRPFKMAMTRVNNTTGESLDVPLTSVKHEKKTFLWHTETANNIVIPTLENLSLTTGETPHPKWQEDALEAHEWIGLASLASQRITISDRPDPFVSVYNVPEPRTNGNVSMVRSSGLIPPHYVEQLLVILRKLCFVEQCWGALTVWGYKDSPLAWHGREHGYLTNGENDYTMLLLRDKHGNDREPVICYQASGAQETL
;
A
#
# COMPACT_ATOMS: atom_id res chain seq x y z
N THR A 1 7.86 2.77 14.61
CA THR A 1 7.40 4.12 14.92
C THR A 1 5.91 4.09 14.86
N HIS A 2 5.20 4.48 15.91
CA HIS A 2 3.73 4.41 15.95
C HIS A 2 3.13 5.79 15.71
N LEU A 3 2.27 5.90 14.70
CA LEU A 3 1.71 7.19 14.26
C LEU A 3 0.93 7.90 15.37
N ASP A 4 0.27 7.17 16.28
CA ASP A 4 -0.54 7.83 17.31
C ASP A 4 0.28 8.28 18.52
N THR A 5 1.40 7.61 18.80
CA THR A 5 2.10 7.74 20.08
C THR A 5 3.50 8.32 19.96
N GLU A 6 4.02 8.51 18.75
CA GLU A 6 5.38 9.00 18.51
C GLU A 6 5.40 10.07 17.41
N ASP A 7 6.49 10.84 17.37
CA ASP A 7 6.76 11.72 16.23
C ASP A 7 7.14 10.87 15.00
N VAL A 8 6.56 11.20 13.85
CA VAL A 8 6.80 10.51 12.58
C VAL A 8 7.33 11.51 11.55
N ALA A 9 8.39 11.12 10.85
CA ALA A 9 8.96 11.88 9.74
C ALA A 9 8.88 11.07 8.45
N THR A 10 8.49 11.72 7.36
CA THR A 10 8.41 11.11 6.02
C THR A 10 8.87 12.08 4.97
N ILE A 11 9.63 11.61 3.98
CA ILE A 11 9.90 12.36 2.75
C ILE A 11 9.13 11.65 1.64
N ASP A 12 8.24 12.36 0.98
CA ASP A 12 7.45 11.79 -0.11
C ASP A 12 8.17 11.87 -1.46
N GLY A 13 7.57 11.25 -2.48
CA GLY A 13 8.10 11.25 -3.86
C GLY A 13 8.08 12.63 -4.54
N GLU A 14 7.44 13.64 -3.95
CA GLU A 14 7.39 15.02 -4.45
C GLU A 14 8.48 15.91 -3.82
N GLY A 15 9.29 15.36 -2.90
CA GLY A 15 10.35 16.11 -2.23
C GLY A 15 9.83 16.96 -1.07
N ARG A 16 8.71 16.59 -0.45
CA ARG A 16 8.21 17.23 0.76
C ARG A 16 8.61 16.43 1.99
N LEU A 17 9.20 17.11 2.97
CA LEU A 17 9.38 16.58 4.32
C LEU A 17 8.11 16.85 5.13
N ILE A 18 7.47 15.77 5.54
CA ILE A 18 6.27 15.78 6.38
C ILE A 18 6.67 15.32 7.78
N LEU A 19 6.39 16.17 8.76
CA LEU A 19 6.58 15.88 10.17
C LEU A 19 5.21 15.82 10.84
N SER A 20 4.88 14.65 11.36
CA SER A 20 3.70 14.43 12.18
C SER A 20 4.16 14.41 13.63
N LEU A 21 3.91 15.49 14.35
CA LEU A 21 4.49 15.77 15.66
C LEU A 21 3.42 15.73 16.74
N GLN A 22 3.78 15.17 17.90
CA GLN A 22 3.00 15.31 19.12
C GLN A 22 2.98 16.77 19.57
N LYS A 23 1.98 17.14 20.37
CA LYS A 23 1.79 18.52 20.85
C LYS A 23 3.08 19.12 21.41
N GLU A 24 3.75 18.42 22.33
CA GLU A 24 4.97 18.90 22.99
C GLU A 24 6.10 19.14 21.98
N SER A 25 6.34 18.17 21.09
CA SER A 25 7.34 18.30 20.02
C SER A 25 7.00 19.42 19.04
N TYR A 26 5.73 19.61 18.69
CA TYR A 26 5.28 20.69 17.80
C TYR A 26 5.48 22.07 18.41
N GLU A 27 5.07 22.26 19.67
CA GLU A 27 5.23 23.52 20.40
C GLU A 27 6.71 23.88 20.56
N ALA A 28 7.58 22.88 20.76
CA ALA A 28 9.02 23.06 20.76
C ALA A 28 9.59 23.32 19.35
N PHE A 29 9.06 22.69 18.30
CA PHE A 29 9.61 22.75 16.95
C PHE A 29 9.63 24.18 16.40
N GLY A 30 8.54 24.94 16.59
CA GLY A 30 8.51 26.37 16.31
C GLY A 30 8.43 26.76 14.82
N LEU A 31 7.89 25.86 14.00
CA LEU A 31 7.45 26.13 12.62
C LEU A 31 5.94 25.94 12.50
N GLU A 32 5.34 26.66 11.56
CA GLU A 32 3.90 26.60 11.31
C GLU A 32 3.48 25.20 10.83
N GLY A 33 2.50 24.63 11.50
CA GLY A 33 1.83 23.39 11.12
C GLY A 33 0.32 23.50 11.27
N LYS A 34 -0.38 22.44 10.87
CA LYS A 34 -1.83 22.32 11.02
C LYS A 34 -2.14 21.25 12.04
N ALA A 35 -3.18 21.43 12.85
CA ALA A 35 -3.67 20.34 13.70
C ALA A 35 -4.08 19.16 12.80
N ALA A 36 -3.62 17.95 13.16
CA ALA A 36 -3.98 16.75 12.43
C ALA A 36 -5.49 16.50 12.51
N LYS A 37 -6.11 16.16 11.38
CA LYS A 37 -7.57 15.96 11.25
C LYS A 37 -8.09 14.80 12.08
N PHE A 38 -7.29 13.74 12.17
CA PHE A 38 -7.72 12.44 12.66
C PHE A 38 -7.20 12.11 14.07
N ALA A 39 -6.35 12.97 14.62
CA ALA A 39 -5.93 12.87 16.00
C ALA A 39 -6.92 13.54 16.94
N SER A 40 -6.89 13.15 18.22
CA SER A 40 -7.58 13.90 19.28
C SER A 40 -7.21 15.38 19.18
N LYS A 41 -8.23 16.26 19.25
CA LYS A 41 -8.07 17.70 19.00
C LYS A 41 -6.92 18.28 19.84
N GLY A 42 -5.94 18.87 19.16
CA GLY A 42 -4.78 19.53 19.78
C GLY A 42 -3.69 18.59 20.30
N GLN A 43 -3.75 17.29 20.02
CA GLN A 43 -2.73 16.33 20.43
C GLN A 43 -1.63 16.12 19.38
N ARG A 44 -1.92 16.43 18.11
CA ARG A 44 -1.01 16.16 16.99
C ARG A 44 -1.08 17.22 15.91
N TYR A 45 0.06 17.49 15.29
CA TYR A 45 0.23 18.54 14.29
C TYR A 45 1.06 18.04 13.10
N ILE A 46 0.65 18.43 11.89
CA ILE A 46 1.34 18.14 10.64
C ILE A 46 2.08 19.40 10.18
N VAL A 47 3.40 19.31 10.08
CA VAL A 47 4.26 20.32 9.47
C VAL A 47 4.77 19.80 8.14
N VAL A 48 4.60 20.59 7.07
CA VAL A 48 5.03 20.20 5.71
C VAL A 48 6.05 21.22 5.22
N LEU A 49 7.26 20.74 4.93
CA LEU A 49 8.35 21.50 4.35
C LEU A 49 8.59 21.01 2.93
N ASP A 50 8.30 21.85 1.95
CA ASP A 50 8.57 21.54 0.56
C ASP A 50 10.05 21.82 0.24
N LEU A 51 10.85 20.76 0.18
CA LEU A 51 12.30 20.83 -0.03
C LEU A 51 12.64 21.10 -1.50
N SER A 52 11.68 20.91 -2.40
CA SER A 52 11.86 21.12 -3.85
C SER A 52 11.71 22.58 -4.27
N LYS A 53 11.12 23.42 -3.41
CA LYS A 53 10.88 24.83 -3.71
C LYS A 53 12.19 25.59 -3.97
N PRO A 54 12.28 26.41 -5.04
CA PRO A 54 13.45 27.24 -5.29
C PRO A 54 13.81 28.22 -4.16
N SER A 55 12.83 28.57 -3.31
CA SER A 55 13.02 29.41 -2.12
C SER A 55 13.62 28.66 -0.93
N PHE A 56 13.53 27.33 -0.90
CA PHE A 56 14.05 26.46 0.14
C PHE A 56 15.47 25.97 -0.21
N ARG A 57 16.42 26.91 -0.22
CA ARG A 57 17.82 26.67 -0.57
C ARG A 57 18.77 27.10 0.55
N PRO A 58 19.95 26.47 0.70
CA PRO A 58 20.95 26.89 1.67
C PRO A 58 21.20 28.39 1.68
N GLY A 59 21.21 29.00 2.87
CA GLY A 59 21.39 30.44 3.08
C GLY A 59 20.12 31.29 2.91
N SER A 60 18.97 30.69 2.60
CA SER A 60 17.69 31.39 2.68
C SER A 60 17.18 31.39 4.13
N LYS A 61 16.51 32.47 4.55
CA LYS A 61 15.95 32.57 5.92
C LYS A 61 15.05 31.40 6.29
N ILE A 62 14.27 30.89 5.32
CA ILE A 62 13.34 29.78 5.54
C ILE A 62 14.12 28.47 5.72
N TYR A 63 15.13 28.22 4.89
CA TYR A 63 16.00 27.05 5.02
C TYR A 63 16.75 27.07 6.35
N ASP A 64 17.41 28.18 6.68
CA ASP A 64 18.23 28.30 7.89
C ASP A 64 17.36 28.16 9.16
N ARG A 65 16.15 28.74 9.15
CA ARG A 65 15.17 28.58 10.24
C ARG A 65 14.76 27.11 10.39
N ALA A 66 14.38 26.44 9.30
CA ALA A 66 13.96 25.04 9.34
C ALA A 66 15.09 24.10 9.81
N LYS A 67 16.30 24.29 9.28
CA LYS A 67 17.51 23.56 9.71
C LYS A 67 17.75 23.75 11.20
N TRP A 68 17.71 24.99 11.69
CA TRP A 68 17.88 25.28 13.11
C TRP A 68 16.83 24.59 13.98
N CYS A 69 15.55 24.65 13.59
CA CYS A 69 14.46 23.96 14.31
C CYS A 69 14.67 22.45 14.37
N ILE A 70 15.09 21.82 13.26
CA ILE A 70 15.38 20.38 13.22
C ILE A 70 16.58 20.03 14.10
N GLU A 71 17.67 20.80 14.04
CA GLU A 71 18.90 20.52 14.79
C GLU A 71 18.78 20.75 16.30
N ASN A 72 17.96 21.72 16.73
CA ASN A 72 17.92 22.16 18.13
C ASN A 72 16.66 21.70 18.88
N ASN A 73 15.54 21.53 18.18
CA ASN A 73 14.25 21.27 18.83
C ASN A 73 13.77 19.82 18.67
N LEU A 74 14.27 19.09 17.68
CA LEU A 74 14.03 17.65 17.54
C LEU A 74 15.21 16.87 18.12
N SER A 75 15.18 16.67 19.44
CA SER A 75 16.29 16.06 20.20
C SER A 75 16.48 14.56 19.94
N ARG A 76 15.49 13.87 19.38
CA ARG A 76 15.51 12.42 19.14
C ARG A 76 15.74 12.12 17.65
N PRO A 77 16.74 11.29 17.29
CA PRO A 77 16.96 10.92 15.90
C PRO A 77 15.84 10.02 15.38
N PHE A 78 15.39 10.27 14.15
CA PHE A 78 14.46 9.39 13.45
C PHE A 78 15.19 8.20 12.85
N LYS A 79 14.67 6.99 13.07
CA LYS A 79 15.08 5.81 12.31
C LYS A 79 14.31 5.81 10.99
N MET A 80 15.02 5.90 9.87
CA MET A 80 14.41 6.02 8.55
C MET A 80 14.79 4.83 7.67
N ALA A 81 13.80 4.34 6.91
CA ALA A 81 14.05 3.56 5.70
C ALA A 81 14.06 4.52 4.51
N MET A 82 15.00 4.34 3.58
CA MET A 82 15.12 5.19 2.40
C MET A 82 15.32 4.33 1.17
N THR A 83 14.71 4.75 0.07
CA THR A 83 14.93 4.19 -1.26
C THR A 83 15.10 5.35 -2.23
N ARG A 84 15.87 5.12 -3.29
CA ARG A 84 16.07 6.09 -4.36
C ARG A 84 15.93 5.35 -5.67
N VAL A 85 15.10 5.89 -6.54
CA VAL A 85 14.87 5.34 -7.87
C VAL A 85 15.15 6.39 -8.92
N ASN A 86 15.56 5.95 -10.10
CA ASN A 86 15.58 6.79 -11.27
C ASN A 86 14.13 7.02 -11.73
N ASN A 87 13.68 8.27 -11.81
CA ASN A 87 12.30 8.60 -12.18
C ASN A 87 11.93 8.21 -13.62
N THR A 88 12.92 7.98 -14.49
CA THR A 88 12.69 7.61 -15.89
C THR A 88 12.80 6.09 -16.09
N THR A 89 13.86 5.47 -15.57
CA THR A 89 14.11 4.03 -15.79
C THR A 89 13.48 3.14 -14.73
N GLY A 90 13.21 3.68 -13.54
CA GLY A 90 12.76 2.91 -12.39
C GLY A 90 13.85 2.17 -11.65
N GLU A 91 15.09 2.28 -12.11
CA GLU A 91 16.20 1.54 -11.53
C GLU A 91 16.49 2.02 -10.11
N SER A 92 16.75 1.06 -9.22
CA SER A 92 17.20 1.35 -7.86
C SER A 92 18.59 1.99 -7.92
N LEU A 93 18.72 3.14 -7.28
CA LEU A 93 19.97 3.87 -7.14
C LEU A 93 20.45 3.80 -5.70
N ASP A 94 21.77 3.86 -5.49
CA ASP A 94 22.28 3.99 -4.14
C ASP A 94 21.92 5.38 -3.56
N VAL A 95 21.56 5.38 -2.27
CA VAL A 95 21.31 6.59 -1.50
C VAL A 95 22.67 7.09 -0.99
N PRO A 96 23.12 8.29 -1.36
CA PRO A 96 24.46 8.78 -1.04
C PRO A 96 24.56 9.27 0.42
N LEU A 97 24.41 8.35 1.39
CA LEU A 97 24.52 8.65 2.83
C LEU A 97 25.97 8.46 3.29
N THR A 98 26.70 9.55 3.52
CA THR A 98 28.08 9.53 4.02
C THR A 98 28.21 9.80 5.51
N SER A 99 27.24 10.51 6.10
CA SER A 99 27.32 11.02 7.48
C SER A 99 26.51 10.23 8.50
N VAL A 100 25.84 9.14 8.09
CA VAL A 100 24.93 8.36 8.96
C VAL A 100 25.22 6.87 8.82
N LYS A 101 25.26 6.17 9.95
CA LYS A 101 25.33 4.71 9.97
C LYS A 101 24.06 4.12 9.34
N HIS A 102 24.23 3.32 8.30
CA HIS A 102 23.12 2.70 7.58
C HIS A 102 23.46 1.26 7.20
N GLU A 103 22.42 0.50 6.86
CA GLU A 103 22.52 -0.88 6.39
C GLU A 103 21.66 -1.02 5.12
N LYS A 104 22.24 -1.57 4.06
CA LYS A 104 21.50 -1.87 2.83
C LYS A 104 20.60 -3.08 3.07
N LYS A 105 19.29 -2.92 2.93
CA LYS A 105 18.31 -4.01 2.97
C LYS A 105 17.94 -4.41 1.55
N THR A 106 17.89 -5.71 1.29
CA THR A 106 17.41 -6.28 0.03
C THR A 106 16.04 -6.92 0.23
N PHE A 107 15.27 -7.02 -0.85
CA PHE A 107 14.00 -7.72 -0.84
C PHE A 107 14.23 -9.23 -0.78
N LEU A 108 13.59 -9.89 0.18
CA LEU A 108 13.47 -11.34 0.20
C LEU A 108 12.16 -11.70 -0.48
N TRP A 109 12.27 -12.52 -1.52
CA TRP A 109 11.13 -13.05 -2.25
C TRP A 109 10.78 -14.42 -1.68
N HIS A 110 9.52 -14.58 -1.31
CA HIS A 110 8.94 -15.84 -0.90
C HIS A 110 7.97 -16.30 -1.97
N THR A 111 8.16 -17.53 -2.45
CA THR A 111 7.25 -18.15 -3.41
C THR A 111 6.67 -19.40 -2.79
N GLU A 112 5.35 -19.52 -2.86
CA GLU A 112 4.60 -20.67 -2.37
C GLU A 112 3.61 -21.13 -3.45
N THR A 113 3.38 -22.43 -3.56
CA THR A 113 2.31 -22.98 -4.40
C THR A 113 1.32 -23.70 -3.52
N ALA A 114 0.10 -23.17 -3.45
CA ALA A 114 -1.03 -23.84 -2.85
C ALA A 114 -1.58 -24.86 -3.85
N ASN A 115 -1.48 -26.15 -3.52
CA ASN A 115 -1.94 -27.24 -4.37
C ASN A 115 -3.29 -27.78 -3.87
N ASN A 116 -4.10 -28.29 -4.79
CA ASN A 116 -5.37 -28.96 -4.47
C ASN A 116 -6.32 -28.06 -3.64
N ILE A 117 -6.50 -26.82 -4.10
CA ILE A 117 -7.43 -25.86 -3.52
C ILE A 117 -8.65 -25.65 -4.42
N VAL A 118 -9.71 -25.13 -3.83
CA VAL A 118 -10.96 -24.73 -4.46
C VAL A 118 -10.88 -23.25 -4.78
N ILE A 119 -11.06 -22.92 -6.06
CA ILE A 119 -10.86 -21.59 -6.65
C ILE A 119 -12.21 -21.11 -7.22
N PRO A 120 -12.70 -19.91 -6.87
CA PRO A 120 -13.88 -19.35 -7.49
C PRO A 120 -13.58 -19.02 -8.95
N THR A 121 -14.53 -19.32 -9.82
CA THR A 121 -14.49 -18.87 -11.21
C THR A 121 -14.79 -17.38 -11.26
N LEU A 122 -14.04 -16.64 -12.07
CA LEU A 122 -14.18 -15.19 -12.19
C LEU A 122 -15.00 -14.78 -13.43
N GLU A 123 -15.75 -15.72 -14.00
CA GLU A 123 -16.47 -15.50 -15.26
C GLU A 123 -17.58 -14.47 -15.15
N ASN A 124 -18.25 -14.40 -13.98
CA ASN A 124 -19.30 -13.43 -13.69
C ASN A 124 -18.77 -12.00 -13.53
N LEU A 125 -17.46 -11.84 -13.37
CA LEU A 125 -16.81 -10.55 -13.19
C LEU A 125 -16.38 -9.92 -14.51
N SER A 126 -16.29 -10.70 -15.60
CA SER A 126 -15.93 -10.22 -16.92
C SER A 126 -17.02 -9.30 -17.46
N LEU A 127 -16.68 -8.03 -17.71
CA LEU A 127 -17.56 -7.04 -18.35
C LEU A 127 -16.96 -6.61 -19.68
N THR A 128 -17.78 -6.52 -20.72
CA THR A 128 -17.40 -5.90 -21.99
C THR A 128 -17.67 -4.39 -21.98
N THR A 129 -16.99 -3.63 -22.83
CA THR A 129 -17.15 -2.17 -22.90
C THR A 129 -18.60 -1.80 -23.21
N GLY A 130 -19.26 -1.08 -22.29
CA GLY A 130 -20.65 -0.64 -22.43
C GLY A 130 -21.69 -1.64 -21.90
N GLU A 131 -21.26 -2.78 -21.36
CA GLU A 131 -22.12 -3.73 -20.67
C GLU A 131 -22.48 -3.22 -19.27
N THR A 132 -23.75 -3.38 -18.89
CA THR A 132 -24.18 -3.06 -17.53
C THR A 132 -23.91 -4.27 -16.64
N PRO A 133 -23.24 -4.11 -15.49
CA PRO A 133 -23.01 -5.21 -14.57
C PRO A 133 -24.33 -5.86 -14.13
N HIS A 134 -24.31 -7.16 -13.92
CA HIS A 134 -25.46 -7.85 -13.35
C HIS A 134 -25.68 -7.43 -11.88
N PRO A 135 -26.90 -7.60 -11.31
CA PRO A 135 -27.24 -7.08 -9.99
C PRO A 135 -26.33 -7.50 -8.83
N LYS A 136 -25.74 -8.70 -8.86
CA LYS A 136 -24.84 -9.17 -7.80
C LYS A 136 -23.36 -8.99 -8.13
N TRP A 137 -23.02 -8.28 -9.20
CA TRP A 137 -21.62 -8.17 -9.64
C TRP A 137 -20.71 -7.62 -8.55
N GLN A 138 -21.22 -6.69 -7.74
CA GLN A 138 -20.49 -6.15 -6.59
C GLN A 138 -20.28 -7.19 -5.48
N GLU A 139 -21.29 -8.04 -5.22
CA GLU A 139 -21.18 -9.13 -4.25
C GLU A 139 -20.14 -10.15 -4.73
N ASP A 140 -20.25 -10.60 -5.98
CA ASP A 140 -19.29 -11.52 -6.60
C ASP A 140 -17.86 -10.95 -6.57
N ALA A 141 -17.70 -9.64 -6.79
CA ALA A 141 -16.40 -8.99 -6.75
C ALA A 141 -15.82 -8.98 -5.34
N LEU A 142 -16.64 -8.73 -4.31
CA LEU A 142 -16.21 -8.77 -2.91
C LEU A 142 -15.89 -10.20 -2.46
N GLU A 143 -16.68 -11.18 -2.87
CA GLU A 143 -16.44 -12.60 -2.64
C GLU A 143 -15.11 -13.07 -3.26
N ALA A 144 -14.79 -12.63 -4.47
CA ALA A 144 -13.49 -12.88 -5.09
C ALA A 144 -12.34 -12.24 -4.29
N HIS A 145 -12.53 -11.01 -3.78
CA HIS A 145 -11.52 -10.33 -2.96
C HIS A 145 -11.31 -11.00 -1.61
N GLU A 146 -12.37 -11.46 -0.95
CA GLU A 146 -12.29 -12.25 0.29
C GLU A 146 -11.51 -13.55 0.06
N TRP A 147 -11.81 -14.27 -1.03
CA TRP A 147 -11.10 -15.49 -1.38
C TRP A 147 -9.61 -15.24 -1.65
N ILE A 148 -9.24 -14.15 -2.34
CA ILE A 148 -7.83 -13.74 -2.54
C ILE A 148 -7.15 -13.51 -1.19
N GLY A 149 -7.84 -12.88 -0.24
CA GLY A 149 -7.39 -12.71 1.14
C GLY A 149 -7.09 -14.05 1.80
N LEU A 150 -8.03 -15.00 1.74
CA LEU A 150 -7.86 -16.35 2.31
C LEU A 150 -6.72 -17.13 1.66
N ALA A 151 -6.55 -17.00 0.34
CA ALA A 151 -5.42 -17.58 -0.38
C ALA A 151 -4.09 -16.98 0.11
N SER A 152 -4.01 -15.66 0.30
CA SER A 152 -2.81 -14.98 0.80
C SER A 152 -2.40 -15.37 2.23
N LEU A 153 -3.34 -15.94 2.99
CA LEU A 153 -3.15 -16.44 4.35
C LEU A 153 -2.90 -17.96 4.40
N ALA A 154 -2.81 -18.63 3.25
CA ALA A 154 -2.75 -20.09 3.15
C ALA A 154 -3.85 -20.78 3.98
N SER A 155 -5.06 -20.21 3.94
CA SER A 155 -6.18 -20.67 4.77
C SER A 155 -6.60 -22.09 4.44
N GLN A 156 -6.86 -22.91 5.45
CA GLN A 156 -7.41 -24.26 5.25
C GLN A 156 -8.81 -24.22 4.61
N ARG A 157 -9.53 -23.10 4.73
CA ARG A 157 -10.90 -22.90 4.22
C ARG A 157 -11.06 -23.01 2.71
N ILE A 158 -9.97 -22.92 1.97
CA ILE A 158 -9.98 -23.06 0.52
C ILE A 158 -9.44 -24.41 0.05
N THR A 159 -9.09 -25.33 0.95
CA THR A 159 -8.59 -26.66 0.57
C THR A 159 -9.74 -27.59 0.17
N ILE A 160 -9.51 -28.48 -0.80
CA ILE A 160 -10.55 -29.42 -1.30
C ILE A 160 -11.07 -30.35 -0.19
N SER A 161 -10.21 -30.66 0.78
CA SER A 161 -10.54 -31.56 1.89
C SER A 161 -11.19 -30.86 3.09
N ASP A 162 -11.34 -29.53 3.06
CA ASP A 162 -11.87 -28.82 4.23
C ASP A 162 -13.33 -29.19 4.50
N ARG A 163 -13.62 -29.46 5.77
CA ARG A 163 -14.95 -29.75 6.29
C ARG A 163 -15.10 -29.08 7.66
N PRO A 164 -15.26 -27.74 7.70
CA PRO A 164 -15.46 -27.05 8.97
C PRO A 164 -16.71 -27.56 9.67
N ASP A 165 -16.66 -27.61 10.99
CA ASP A 165 -17.89 -27.63 11.78
C ASP A 165 -18.66 -26.31 11.50
N PRO A 166 -19.96 -26.36 11.15
CA PRO A 166 -20.75 -25.16 10.87
C PRO A 166 -20.82 -24.15 12.02
N PHE A 167 -20.61 -24.58 13.27
CA PHE A 167 -20.49 -23.68 14.42
C PHE A 167 -19.13 -22.96 14.48
N VAL A 168 -18.12 -23.45 13.77
CA VAL A 168 -16.77 -22.85 13.70
C VAL A 168 -16.64 -21.93 12.49
N SER A 169 -17.16 -22.32 11.33
CA SER A 169 -17.07 -21.53 10.11
C SER A 169 -18.21 -21.86 9.15
N VAL A 170 -18.89 -20.83 8.69
CA VAL A 170 -19.92 -20.91 7.64
C VAL A 170 -19.40 -20.50 6.26
N TYR A 171 -18.14 -20.04 6.18
CA TYR A 171 -17.52 -19.68 4.92
C TYR A 171 -17.49 -20.87 3.97
N ASN A 172 -17.86 -20.61 2.71
CA ASN A 172 -17.73 -21.53 1.59
C ASN A 172 -17.13 -20.75 0.42
N VAL A 173 -16.28 -21.40 -0.37
CA VAL A 173 -15.77 -20.78 -1.60
C VAL A 173 -16.95 -20.35 -2.50
N PRO A 174 -16.93 -19.15 -3.08
CA PRO A 174 -18.01 -18.68 -3.96
C PRO A 174 -18.28 -19.61 -5.14
N GLU A 175 -19.54 -19.69 -5.58
CA GLU A 175 -19.93 -20.43 -6.80
C GLU A 175 -20.02 -19.47 -8.00
N PRO A 176 -19.65 -19.90 -9.22
CA PRO A 176 -19.14 -21.22 -9.57
C PRO A 176 -17.68 -21.40 -9.15
N ARG A 177 -17.24 -22.63 -8.84
CA ARG A 177 -15.85 -22.94 -8.43
C ARG A 177 -15.22 -24.12 -9.17
N THR A 178 -13.89 -24.15 -9.18
CA THR A 178 -13.08 -25.25 -9.75
C THR A 178 -11.95 -25.65 -8.81
N ASN A 179 -11.40 -26.85 -9.02
CA ASN A 179 -10.23 -27.32 -8.27
C ASN A 179 -8.96 -26.99 -9.06
N GLY A 180 -7.93 -26.53 -8.37
CA GLY A 180 -6.66 -26.19 -9.01
C GLY A 180 -5.55 -25.86 -8.04
N ASN A 181 -4.52 -25.22 -8.59
CA ASN A 181 -3.33 -24.78 -7.86
C ASN A 181 -3.15 -23.27 -8.06
N VAL A 182 -2.60 -22.60 -7.06
CA VAL A 182 -2.26 -21.17 -7.13
C VAL A 182 -0.81 -20.97 -6.71
N SER A 183 -0.07 -20.22 -7.50
CA SER A 183 1.26 -19.76 -7.16
C SER A 183 1.17 -18.36 -6.58
N MET A 184 1.79 -18.16 -5.42
CA MET A 184 1.83 -16.91 -4.70
C MET A 184 3.28 -16.45 -4.58
N VAL A 185 3.52 -15.16 -4.84
CA VAL A 185 4.82 -14.53 -4.68
C VAL A 185 4.64 -13.33 -3.75
N ARG A 186 5.41 -13.31 -2.66
CA ARG A 186 5.36 -12.27 -1.64
C ARG A 186 6.74 -11.67 -1.40
N SER A 187 6.77 -10.35 -1.25
CA SER A 187 7.92 -9.65 -0.68
C SER A 187 7.46 -8.52 0.22
N SER A 188 8.36 -8.07 1.08
CA SER A 188 8.09 -6.99 2.04
C SER A 188 9.31 -6.09 2.16
N GLY A 189 9.07 -4.79 2.30
CA GLY A 189 10.10 -3.78 2.47
C GLY A 189 9.60 -2.43 1.98
N LEU A 190 10.52 -1.48 1.82
CA LEU A 190 10.21 -0.17 1.25
C LEU A 190 10.20 -0.27 -0.29
N ILE A 191 9.06 -0.65 -0.85
CA ILE A 191 8.87 -0.87 -2.28
C ILE A 191 8.41 0.44 -2.95
N PRO A 192 9.18 1.00 -3.90
CA PRO A 192 8.78 2.20 -4.64
C PRO A 192 7.55 1.93 -5.53
N PRO A 193 6.64 2.92 -5.73
CA PRO A 193 5.46 2.76 -6.60
C PRO A 193 5.79 2.28 -8.02
N HIS A 194 6.84 2.81 -8.63
CA HIS A 194 7.28 2.39 -9.97
C HIS A 194 7.63 0.89 -10.06
N TYR A 195 8.14 0.31 -8.97
CA TYR A 195 8.44 -1.12 -8.93
C TYR A 195 7.14 -1.94 -8.93
N VAL A 196 6.10 -1.47 -8.25
CA VAL A 196 4.75 -2.07 -8.29
C VAL A 196 4.18 -2.01 -9.72
N GLU A 197 4.34 -0.89 -10.41
CA GLU A 197 3.90 -0.74 -11.81
C GLU A 197 4.60 -1.76 -12.72
N GLN A 198 5.91 -1.96 -12.55
CA GLN A 198 6.66 -2.99 -13.28
C GLN A 198 6.17 -4.41 -12.96
N LEU A 199 5.88 -4.71 -11.70
CA LEU A 199 5.30 -6.00 -11.29
C LEU A 199 3.94 -6.25 -11.93
N LEU A 200 3.09 -5.22 -12.02
CA LEU A 200 1.80 -5.30 -12.70
C LEU A 200 1.96 -5.62 -14.19
N VAL A 201 2.93 -4.98 -14.87
CA VAL A 201 3.24 -5.25 -16.27
C VAL A 201 3.74 -6.68 -16.46
N ILE A 202 4.59 -7.17 -15.57
CA ILE A 202 5.08 -8.55 -15.60
C ILE A 202 3.92 -9.53 -15.38
N LEU A 203 3.06 -9.27 -14.39
CA LEU A 203 1.90 -10.10 -14.10
C LEU A 203 0.93 -10.17 -15.29
N ARG A 204 0.65 -9.04 -15.95
CA ARG A 204 -0.15 -9.00 -17.20
C ARG A 204 0.41 -9.93 -18.26
N LYS A 205 1.71 -9.83 -18.54
CA LYS A 205 2.38 -10.68 -19.53
C LYS A 205 2.29 -12.16 -19.17
N LEU A 206 2.45 -12.49 -17.88
CA LEU A 206 2.30 -13.86 -17.39
C LEU A 206 0.87 -14.37 -17.61
N CYS A 207 -0.14 -13.60 -17.19
CA CYS A 207 -1.56 -13.96 -17.34
C CYS A 207 -1.93 -14.19 -18.81
N PHE A 208 -1.41 -13.35 -19.71
CA PHE A 208 -1.59 -13.48 -21.14
C PHE A 208 -0.97 -14.78 -21.69
N VAL A 209 0.29 -15.08 -21.35
CA VAL A 209 0.98 -16.29 -21.84
C VAL A 209 0.33 -17.57 -21.30
N GLU A 210 0.01 -17.59 -20.02
CA GLU A 210 -0.55 -18.76 -19.33
C GLU A 210 -2.08 -18.88 -19.47
N GLN A 211 -2.72 -17.88 -20.12
CA GLN A 211 -4.17 -17.83 -20.31
C GLN A 211 -4.95 -17.97 -18.99
N CYS A 212 -4.44 -17.31 -17.94
CA CYS A 212 -4.98 -17.36 -16.58
C CYS A 212 -5.35 -15.95 -16.08
N TRP A 213 -5.99 -15.88 -14.92
CA TRP A 213 -6.19 -14.63 -14.18
C TRP A 213 -5.04 -14.44 -13.18
N GLY A 214 -4.86 -13.22 -12.69
CA GLY A 214 -3.85 -12.91 -11.68
C GLY A 214 -4.31 -11.81 -10.73
N ALA A 215 -3.73 -11.75 -9.54
CA ALA A 215 -3.99 -10.70 -8.57
C ALA A 215 -2.68 -10.11 -8.05
N LEU A 216 -2.64 -8.78 -7.91
CA LEU A 216 -1.55 -8.04 -7.26
C LEU A 216 -2.12 -7.29 -6.06
N THR A 217 -1.72 -7.70 -4.86
CA THR A 217 -2.08 -7.03 -3.61
C THR A 217 -0.89 -6.26 -3.06
N VAL A 218 -1.10 -5.00 -2.73
CA VAL A 218 -0.08 -4.11 -2.16
C VAL A 218 -0.59 -3.62 -0.82
N TRP A 219 0.15 -3.95 0.24
CA TRP A 219 -0.11 -3.41 1.58
C TRP A 219 0.80 -2.21 1.84
N GLY A 220 0.19 -1.07 2.15
CA GLY A 220 0.92 0.12 2.55
C GLY A 220 1.34 0.09 4.02
N TYR A 221 2.03 1.15 4.44
CA TYR A 221 2.43 1.32 5.83
C TYR A 221 1.29 1.91 6.64
N LYS A 222 0.93 1.21 7.70
CA LYS A 222 -0.06 1.60 8.71
C LYS A 222 0.28 2.90 9.44
N ASP A 223 1.57 3.14 9.69
CA ASP A 223 2.06 4.32 10.40
C ASP A 223 2.47 5.46 9.45
N SER A 224 1.99 5.46 8.20
CA SER A 224 2.24 6.55 7.26
C SER A 224 1.43 7.79 7.66
N PRO A 225 2.01 8.99 7.81
CA PRO A 225 1.27 10.18 8.22
C PRO A 225 0.33 10.70 7.13
N LEU A 226 0.70 10.47 5.86
CA LEU A 226 -0.13 10.75 4.71
C LEU A 226 -0.31 9.45 3.90
N ALA A 227 -1.49 9.29 3.31
CA ALA A 227 -1.83 8.26 2.34
C ALA A 227 -2.47 8.91 1.11
N TRP A 228 -3.02 8.09 0.21
CA TRP A 228 -3.84 8.43 -0.97
C TRP A 228 -3.96 9.93 -1.32
N HIS A 229 -3.23 10.37 -2.36
CA HIS A 229 -3.24 11.75 -2.85
C HIS A 229 -2.78 12.80 -1.82
N GLY A 230 -1.89 12.43 -0.91
CA GLY A 230 -1.35 13.32 0.12
C GLY A 230 -2.38 13.68 1.20
N ARG A 231 -3.43 12.87 1.35
CA ARG A 231 -4.42 13.02 2.41
C ARG A 231 -3.84 12.50 3.73
N GLU A 232 -4.19 13.15 4.83
CA GLU A 232 -3.81 12.68 6.16
C GLU A 232 -4.35 11.27 6.38
N HIS A 233 -3.53 10.40 6.93
CA HIS A 233 -3.91 9.03 7.25
C HIS A 233 -4.14 8.93 8.75
N GLY A 234 -5.36 8.56 9.14
CA GLY A 234 -5.74 8.40 10.54
C GLY A 234 -5.55 6.96 10.98
N TYR A 235 -4.79 6.75 12.05
CA TYR A 235 -4.76 5.48 12.75
C TYR A 235 -5.65 5.64 14.00
N LEU A 236 -6.83 5.01 14.01
CA LEU A 236 -7.66 4.90 15.22
C LEU A 236 -7.78 3.43 15.62
N THR A 237 -8.39 2.63 14.76
CA THR A 237 -8.57 1.17 14.93
C THR A 237 -7.86 0.39 13.83
N ASN A 238 -7.86 0.88 12.59
CA ASN A 238 -7.03 0.40 11.49
C ASN A 238 -6.67 1.52 10.51
N GLY A 239 -5.40 1.56 10.11
CA GLY A 239 -4.84 2.48 9.12
C GLY A 239 -4.52 1.68 7.86
N GLU A 240 -5.57 1.30 7.14
CA GLU A 240 -5.47 0.50 5.92
C GLU A 240 -5.31 1.41 4.71
N ASN A 241 -4.26 1.17 3.94
CA ASN A 241 -3.94 1.85 2.69
C ASN A 241 -3.51 0.83 1.63
N ASP A 242 -4.12 -0.35 1.67
CA ASP A 242 -3.88 -1.43 0.74
C ASP A 242 -4.83 -1.38 -0.46
N TYR A 243 -4.38 -2.00 -1.54
CA TYR A 243 -5.17 -2.15 -2.75
C TYR A 243 -4.85 -3.49 -3.41
N THR A 244 -5.84 -4.03 -4.11
CA THR A 244 -5.71 -5.24 -4.90
C THR A 244 -6.15 -4.95 -6.33
N MET A 245 -5.29 -5.29 -7.29
CA MET A 245 -5.63 -5.29 -8.71
C MET A 245 -5.87 -6.73 -9.15
N LEU A 246 -7.10 -7.04 -9.54
CA LEU A 246 -7.49 -8.34 -10.08
C LEU A 246 -7.56 -8.24 -11.61
N LEU A 247 -6.67 -8.98 -12.27
CA LEU A 247 -6.57 -9.09 -13.72
C LEU A 247 -7.40 -10.28 -14.15
N LEU A 248 -8.48 -10.01 -14.89
CA LEU A 248 -9.35 -11.04 -15.41
C LEU A 248 -8.80 -11.59 -16.72
N ARG A 249 -9.05 -12.88 -16.95
CA ARG A 249 -8.73 -13.52 -18.22
C ARG A 249 -9.52 -12.84 -19.35
N ASP A 250 -8.81 -12.43 -20.40
CA ASP A 250 -9.46 -11.95 -21.61
C ASP A 250 -10.07 -13.10 -22.42
N LYS A 251 -11.37 -12.99 -22.71
CA LYS A 251 -12.11 -13.97 -23.52
C LYS A 251 -12.00 -13.68 -25.03
N HIS A 252 -11.45 -12.54 -25.44
CA HIS A 252 -11.54 -12.03 -26.82
C HIS A 252 -10.20 -11.67 -27.50
N GLY A 253 -9.06 -11.80 -26.83
CA GLY A 253 -7.73 -11.55 -27.41
C GLY A 253 -7.43 -10.07 -27.70
N ASN A 254 -8.11 -9.14 -27.01
CA ASN A 254 -7.86 -7.72 -27.07
C ASN A 254 -6.80 -7.30 -26.03
N ASP A 255 -5.92 -6.40 -26.44
CA ASP A 255 -4.76 -5.90 -25.66
C ASP A 255 -5.12 -5.11 -24.37
N ARG A 256 -6.40 -5.06 -23.98
CA ARG A 256 -6.92 -4.35 -22.80
C ARG A 256 -7.76 -5.28 -21.94
N GLU A 257 -7.08 -6.06 -21.11
CA GLU A 257 -7.72 -6.91 -20.11
C GLU A 257 -8.48 -6.05 -19.09
N PRO A 258 -9.73 -6.42 -18.75
CA PRO A 258 -10.45 -5.74 -17.68
C PRO A 258 -9.75 -6.00 -16.34
N VAL A 259 -9.52 -4.92 -15.59
CA VAL A 259 -8.92 -4.95 -14.25
C VAL A 259 -9.92 -4.41 -13.25
N ILE A 260 -10.17 -5.17 -12.19
CA ILE A 260 -10.93 -4.73 -11.03
C ILE A 260 -9.93 -4.20 -10.00
N CYS A 261 -10.16 -2.98 -9.52
CA CYS A 261 -9.34 -2.36 -8.48
C CYS A 261 -10.15 -2.32 -7.17
N TYR A 262 -9.68 -3.07 -6.17
CA TYR A 262 -10.14 -2.98 -4.80
C TYR A 262 -9.23 -2.01 -4.07
N GLN A 263 -9.80 -0.98 -3.45
CA GLN A 263 -9.05 -0.03 -2.64
C GLN A 263 -9.61 -0.05 -1.23
N ALA A 264 -8.79 -0.46 -0.26
CA ALA A 264 -9.09 -0.26 1.14
C ALA A 264 -8.79 1.20 1.49
N SER A 265 -9.70 1.81 2.24
CA SER A 265 -9.51 3.13 2.81
C SER A 265 -9.78 3.02 4.30
N GLY A 266 -8.87 3.57 5.11
CA GLY A 266 -9.05 3.61 6.56
C GLY A 266 -10.38 4.28 6.93
N ALA A 267 -10.95 3.90 8.07
CA ALA A 267 -12.29 4.32 8.51
C ALA A 267 -12.54 5.84 8.55
N GLN A 268 -11.48 6.65 8.47
CA GLN A 268 -11.54 8.10 8.52
C GLN A 268 -11.21 8.80 7.19
N GLU A 269 -10.77 8.08 6.15
CA GLU A 269 -10.43 8.67 4.85
C GLU A 269 -11.65 8.95 3.96
N THR A 270 -12.82 8.44 4.35
CA THR A 270 -14.10 8.52 3.63
C THR A 270 -15.11 9.51 4.23
N LEU A 271 -14.74 10.20 5.33
CA LEU A 271 -15.51 11.28 5.97
C LEU A 271 -15.04 12.66 5.48
#